data_AF-A0A9C9THW7-F1
#
_entry.id   AF-A0A9C9THW7-F1
#
_cell.length_a   1.000
_cell.length_b   1.000
_cell.length_c   1.000
_cell.angle_alpha   90.00
_cell.angle_beta   90.00
_cell.angle_gamma   90.00
#
_symmetry.space_group_name_H-M   'P 1'
#
loop_
_entity.id
_entity.type
_entity.pdbx_description
1 polymer ?
#
loop_
_entity_poly.entity_id
_entity_poly.type
_entity_poly.pdbx_seq_one_letter_code
_entity_poly.pdbx_strand_id
1 'polypeptide(L)' 'MIDAPSLGPARILLVTGRIDRHARELIQAFGDLGAEVHTAGLTEIGFDTGSASGLAIPHFGVSLPDAVCVRTMDAGS' A
#
# COMPACT_ATOMS: atom_id res chain seq x y z
N MET A 1 -4.21 13.04 -24.38
CA MET A 1 -4.27 12.02 -23.32
C MET A 1 -2.97 11.26 -23.44
N ILE A 2 -2.01 11.52 -22.56
CA ILE A 2 -0.66 10.93 -22.68
C ILE A 2 -0.71 9.59 -21.97
N ASP A 3 -0.58 8.50 -22.71
CA ASP A 3 -0.37 7.17 -22.13
C ASP A 3 1.03 7.13 -21.51
N ALA A 4 1.10 6.86 -20.21
CA ALA A 4 2.35 6.54 -19.54
C ALA A 4 2.81 5.14 -19.99
N PRO A 5 4.13 4.88 -20.08
CA PRO A 5 4.61 3.54 -20.41
C PRO A 5 4.02 2.53 -19.42
N SER A 6 3.53 1.38 -19.92
CA SER A 6 2.87 0.35 -19.10
C SER A 6 3.87 -0.36 -18.18
N LEU A 7 4.14 0.28 -17.04
CA LEU A 7 4.93 -0.20 -15.91
C LEU A 7 4.13 -1.23 -15.08
N GLY A 8 3.71 -2.34 -15.69
CA GLY A 8 2.95 -3.38 -14.99
C GLY A 8 1.69 -2.85 -14.26
N PRO A 9 1.03 -3.68 -13.42
CA PRO A 9 -0.03 -3.20 -12.55
C PRO A 9 0.54 -2.25 -11.48
N ALA A 10 -0.15 -1.15 -11.19
CA ALA A 10 0.23 -0.27 -10.08
C ALA A 10 0.14 -1.02 -8.75
N ARG A 11 1.19 -0.97 -7.93
CA ARG A 11 1.23 -1.67 -6.64
C ARG A 11 0.85 -0.68 -5.54
N ILE A 12 -0.34 -0.87 -4.97
CA ILE A 12 -0.94 0.01 -3.98
C ILE A 12 -0.83 -0.63 -2.61
N LEU A 13 -0.35 0.14 -1.63
CA LEU A 13 -0.45 -0.22 -0.22
C LEU A 13 -1.74 0.39 0.38
N LEU A 14 -2.66 -0.46 0.83
CA LEU A 14 -3.82 -0.06 1.63
C LEU A 14 -3.48 -0.21 3.13
N VAL A 15 -3.28 0.91 3.81
CA VAL A 15 -3.04 0.94 5.26
C VAL A 15 -4.37 0.89 6.00
N THR A 16 -4.60 -0.18 6.75
CA THR A 16 -5.82 -0.43 7.52
C THR A 16 -5.53 -1.33 8.70
N GLY A 17 -6.09 -1.02 9.87
CA GLY A 17 -5.89 -1.83 11.08
C GLY A 17 -6.61 -3.18 11.04
N ARG A 18 -7.70 -3.28 10.27
CA ARG A 18 -8.48 -4.52 10.08
C ARG A 18 -9.03 -4.62 8.67
N ILE A 19 -9.22 -5.85 8.19
CA ILE A 19 -9.92 -6.14 6.92
C ILE A 19 -11.42 -6.30 7.18
N ASP A 20 -12.10 -5.17 7.30
CA ASP A 20 -13.56 -5.10 7.40
C ASP A 20 -14.22 -4.93 6.03
N ARG A 21 -15.52 -4.63 6.00
CA ARG A 21 -16.27 -4.45 4.75
C ARG A 21 -15.66 -3.36 3.86
N HIS A 22 -15.32 -2.20 4.42
CA HIS A 22 -14.83 -1.07 3.63
C HIS A 22 -13.42 -1.31 3.10
N ALA A 23 -12.57 -2.01 3.87
CA ALA A 23 -11.27 -2.43 3.37
C ALA A 23 -11.41 -3.37 2.15
N ARG A 24 -12.36 -4.33 2.20
CA ARG A 24 -12.64 -5.22 1.06
C ARG A 24 -13.16 -4.48 -0.17
N GLU A 25 -14.05 -3.51 0.03
CA GLU A 25 -14.58 -2.68 -1.05
C GLU A 25 -13.47 -1.88 -1.74
N LEU A 26 -12.51 -1.33 -0.99
CA LEU A 26 -11.35 -0.64 -1.56
C LEU A 26 -10.39 -1.59 -2.29
N ILE A 27 -10.10 -2.76 -1.71
CA ILE A 27 -9.27 -3.79 -2.37
C ILE A 27 -9.90 -4.19 -3.71
N GLN A 28 -11.22 -4.43 -3.72
CA GLN A 28 -11.94 -4.78 -4.93
C GLN A 28 -11.89 -3.64 -5.96
N ALA A 29 -12.21 -2.41 -5.54
CA ALA A 29 -12.26 -1.27 -6.46
C ALA A 29 -10.88 -0.97 -7.10
N PHE A 30 -9.79 -1.10 -6.35
CA PHE A 30 -8.45 -0.95 -6.90
C PHE A 30 -8.06 -2.12 -7.81
N GLY A 31 -8.43 -3.36 -7.44
CA GLY A 31 -8.22 -4.54 -8.28
C GLY A 31 -8.98 -4.45 -9.60
N ASP A 32 -10.21 -3.94 -9.59
CA ASP A 32 -11.04 -3.70 -10.80
C ASP A 32 -10.42 -2.67 -11.74
N LEU A 33 -9.57 -1.77 -11.22
CA LEU A 33 -8.77 -0.81 -11.99
C LEU A 33 -7.41 -1.39 -12.44
N GLY A 34 -7.14 -2.66 -12.16
CA GLY A 34 -5.91 -3.36 -12.57
C GLY A 34 -4.72 -3.16 -11.62
N ALA A 35 -4.94 -2.67 -10.40
CA ALA A 35 -3.88 -2.52 -9.41
C ALA A 35 -3.63 -3.83 -8.64
N GLU A 36 -2.39 -4.05 -8.23
CA GLU A 36 -2.01 -5.04 -7.22
C GLU A 36 -2.11 -4.38 -5.84
N VAL A 37 -2.94 -4.92 -4.95
CA VAL A 37 -3.19 -4.33 -3.63
C VAL A 37 -2.57 -5.18 -2.53
N HIS A 38 -1.67 -4.58 -1.75
CA HIS A 38 -1.18 -5.15 -0.51
C HIS A 38 -1.76 -4.39 0.68
N THR A 39 -1.96 -5.08 1.80
CA THR A 39 -2.49 -4.48 3.03
C THR A 39 -1.48 -4.60 4.14
N ALA A 40 -1.35 -3.55 4.95
CA ALA A 40 -0.61 -3.60 6.21
C ALA A 40 -1.28 -2.69 7.25
N GLY A 41 -1.16 -3.05 8.52
CA GLY A 41 -1.37 -2.13 9.63
C GLY A 41 -0.23 -1.11 9.71
N LEU A 42 -0.50 0.08 10.24
CA LEU A 42 0.52 1.12 10.38
C LEU A 42 1.67 0.67 11.30
N THR A 43 1.37 -0.15 12.31
CA THR A 43 2.36 -0.73 13.24
C THR A 43 3.30 -1.73 12.60
N GLU A 44 2.98 -2.23 11.41
CA GLU A 44 3.82 -3.15 10.64
C GLU A 44 4.81 -2.39 9.73
N ILE A 45 4.66 -1.07 9.60
CA ILE A 45 5.54 -0.21 8.80
C ILE A 45 6.59 0.39 9.73
N GLY A 46 7.85 0.03 9.50
CA GLY A 46 8.98 0.46 10.32
C GLY A 46 9.77 1.61 9.68
N PHE A 47 10.52 2.34 10.51
CA PHE A 47 11.65 3.12 10.04
C PHE A 47 12.87 2.20 9.86
N ASP A 48 13.51 2.31 8.71
CA ASP A 48 14.78 1.64 8.42
C ASP A 48 15.71 2.64 7.74
N THR A 49 16.56 3.29 8.53
CA THR A 49 17.50 4.31 8.02
C THR A 49 18.63 3.73 7.17
N GLY A 50 18.75 2.40 7.12
CA GLY A 50 19.66 1.70 6.20
C GLY A 50 19.05 1.47 4.81
N SER A 51 17.73 1.61 4.66
CA SER A 51 17.05 1.46 3.37
C SER A 51 17.06 2.76 2.58
N ALA A 52 17.00 2.67 1.25
CA ALA A 52 17.01 3.84 0.37
C ALA A 52 15.82 4.80 0.59
N SER A 53 14.69 4.27 1.06
CA SER A 53 13.49 5.05 1.36
C SER A 53 13.38 5.49 2.82
N GLY A 54 14.24 4.98 3.70
CA GLY A 54 14.11 5.18 5.14
C GLY A 54 13.00 4.36 5.80
N LEU A 55 12.29 3.51 5.03
CA LEU A 55 11.12 2.76 5.47
C LEU A 55 11.28 1.27 5.19
N ALA A 56 10.74 0.45 6.09
CA ALA A 56 10.51 -0.98 5.89
C ALA A 56 9.00 -1.21 5.75
N ILE A 57 8.56 -1.49 4.51
CA ILE A 57 7.15 -1.72 4.18
C ILE A 57 6.96 -3.20 3.81
N PRO A 58 6.09 -3.96 4.51
CA PRO A 58 5.78 -5.34 4.15
C PRO A 58 5.36 -5.47 2.69
N HIS A 59 5.77 -6.55 2.02
CA HIS A 59 5.48 -6.85 0.62
C HIS A 59 6.26 -6.04 -0.45
N PHE A 60 6.95 -4.96 -0.08
CA PHE A 60 7.67 -4.10 -1.05
C PHE A 60 9.20 -4.26 -1.04
N GLY A 61 9.76 -4.98 -0.07
CA GLY A 61 11.20 -5.24 0.01
C GLY A 61 11.99 -3.92 0.12
N VAL A 62 12.91 -3.69 -0.82
CA VAL A 62 13.70 -2.45 -0.91
C VAL A 62 13.05 -1.35 -1.76
N SER A 63 11.92 -1.66 -2.40
CA SER A 63 11.17 -0.73 -3.24
C SER A 63 10.05 -0.06 -2.44
N LEU A 64 9.50 1.04 -2.96
CA LEU A 64 8.28 1.65 -2.43
C LEU A 64 7.05 1.19 -3.23
N PRO A 65 5.84 1.26 -2.63
CA PRO A 65 4.60 1.21 -3.38
C PRO A 65 4.50 2.39 -4.34
N ASP A 66 3.74 2.21 -5.42
CA ASP A 66 3.44 3.27 -6.39
C ASP A 66 2.45 4.28 -5.79
N ALA A 67 1.59 3.83 -4.86
CA ALA A 67 0.71 4.68 -4.08
C ALA A 67 0.40 4.08 -2.70
N VAL A 68 0.09 4.94 -1.74
CA VAL A 68 -0.39 4.55 -0.41
C VAL A 68 -1.78 5.14 -0.18
N CYS A 69 -2.74 4.28 0.15
CA CYS A 69 -4.06 4.68 0.61
C CYS A 69 -4.17 4.40 2.11
N VAL A 70 -4.26 5.45 2.94
CA VAL A 70 -4.48 5.30 4.38
C VAL A 70 -5.97 5.36 4.65
N ARG A 71 -6.56 4.22 5.04
CA ARG A 71 -7.98 4.13 5.36
C ARG A 71 -8.24 4.35 6.85
N THR A 72 -7.47 3.67 7.70
CA THR A 72 -7.53 3.86 9.15
C THR A 72 -6.13 4.01 9.70
N MET A 73 -6.01 4.81 10.75
CA MET A 73 -4.77 5.00 11.48
C MET A 73 -4.98 4.47 12.90
N ASP A 74 -4.56 3.23 13.11
CA ASP A 74 -4.41 2.70 14.47
C ASP A 74 -3.02 3.14 14.96
N ALA A 75 -2.88 4.45 15.20
CA ALA A 75 -1.72 4.98 15.89
C ALA A 75 -1.83 4.47 17.33
N GLY A 76 -1.06 3.44 17.68
CA GLY A 76 -1.05 2.86 19.02
C GLY A 76 -0.95 3.92 20.12
N SER A 77 -1.46 3.61 21.31
CA SER A 77 -1.27 4.44 22.51
C SER A 77 0.16 4.42 23.01
#